data_AF-A0A0K1K142-F1
#
_entry.id   AF-A0A0K1K142-F1
#
_cell.length_a   1.000
_cell.length_b   1.000
_cell.length_c   1.000
_cell.angle_alpha   90.00
_cell.angle_beta   90.00
_cell.angle_gamma   90.00
#
_symmetry.space_group_name_H-M   'P 1'
#
loop_
_entity.id
_entity.type
_entity.pdbx_description
1 polymer ?
#
loop_
_entity_poly.entity_id
_entity_poly.type
_entity_poly.pdbx_seq_one_letter_code
_entity_poly.pdbx_strand_id
1 'polypeptide(L)'
;MKKSLLALAMMGAFSGAYAQSSVTIYGTVDAGLLKQTGTTTQVSKRDNNKLGFRGVEDLGSGLKALFQLEIRYESDTGTIENTSGANSRPLFQGQSRVGLQGDFGTIRFGRGLSAYQETSTGYEPWSGMPTPVGFQTDLHVAGYTSDPLSQVGNSRNRFSNAVFYNTPVYNGFQLNVTVAAKEANNSPAIIGRGTALAPQYPANAVPSANPYSVSATYTAPSFSLMAGGERNAVETKLWSVAAWVKPIADLKLMASYQHQDEGHTKAVNDTTKAWVVGANYTVGMGKILAGYGRKEPDGLPKTKQFSLGYEHNLSARTYLYIDASNKKAATKVNTFSLGVHHNF
;
A
#
# COMPACT_ATOMS: atom_id res chain seq x y z
N MET A 1 -7.39 -35.30 -51.03
CA MET A 1 -7.34 -35.78 -49.63
C MET A 1 -6.47 -34.94 -48.67
N LYS A 2 -5.91 -33.77 -49.07
CA LYS A 2 -5.02 -32.96 -48.21
C LYS A 2 -5.60 -31.63 -47.71
N LYS A 3 -6.85 -31.29 -48.06
CA LYS A 3 -7.51 -30.04 -47.61
C LYS A 3 -8.40 -30.24 -46.37
N SER A 4 -8.78 -31.49 -46.07
CA SER A 4 -9.69 -31.85 -44.97
C SER A 4 -8.99 -31.92 -43.60
N LEU A 5 -7.66 -32.12 -43.57
CA LEU A 5 -6.88 -32.21 -42.34
C LEU A 5 -6.56 -30.84 -41.71
N LEU A 6 -6.42 -29.78 -42.51
CA LEU A 6 -6.23 -28.42 -41.98
C LEU A 6 -7.50 -27.85 -41.35
N ALA A 7 -8.68 -28.16 -41.91
CA ALA A 7 -9.96 -27.73 -41.35
C ALA A 7 -10.24 -28.40 -39.99
N LEU A 8 -9.83 -29.66 -39.79
CA LEU A 8 -9.98 -30.36 -38.52
C LEU A 8 -8.99 -29.89 -37.45
N ALA A 9 -7.78 -29.48 -37.84
CA ALA A 9 -6.80 -28.87 -36.93
C ALA A 9 -7.23 -27.47 -36.46
N MET A 10 -7.94 -26.71 -37.30
CA MET A 10 -8.49 -25.40 -36.92
C MET A 10 -9.76 -25.48 -36.06
N MET A 11 -10.56 -26.54 -36.18
CA MET A 11 -11.73 -26.77 -35.31
C MET A 11 -11.36 -27.35 -33.94
N GLY A 12 -10.21 -28.01 -33.80
CA GLY A 12 -9.66 -28.45 -32.51
C GLY A 12 -9.02 -27.35 -31.66
N ALA A 13 -8.69 -26.19 -32.25
CA ALA A 13 -8.13 -25.05 -31.52
C ALA A 13 -9.19 -24.24 -30.72
N PHE A 14 -10.48 -24.54 -30.93
CA PHE A 14 -11.60 -23.88 -30.24
C PHE A 14 -12.43 -24.85 -29.39
N SER A 15 -11.93 -26.06 -29.09
CA SER A 15 -12.60 -26.98 -28.17
C SER A 15 -12.48 -26.47 -26.72
N GLY A 16 -13.39 -25.55 -26.37
CA GLY A 16 -13.92 -25.34 -25.03
C GLY A 16 -12.91 -25.28 -23.90
N ALA A 17 -12.23 -24.14 -23.75
CA ALA A 17 -11.92 -23.69 -22.40
C ALA A 17 -13.27 -23.29 -21.75
N TYR A 18 -13.97 -24.26 -21.17
CA TYR A 18 -15.00 -23.99 -20.17
C TYR A 18 -14.29 -23.48 -18.92
N ALA A 19 -13.69 -22.29 -19.01
CA ALA A 19 -13.10 -21.63 -17.87
C ALA A 19 -14.26 -21.24 -16.96
N GLN A 20 -14.36 -21.89 -15.79
CA GLN A 20 -15.21 -21.41 -14.72
C GLN A 20 -14.57 -20.11 -14.18
N SER A 21 -14.77 -19.01 -14.91
CA SER A 21 -14.35 -17.68 -14.50
C SER A 21 -15.11 -17.31 -13.23
N SER A 22 -14.45 -17.38 -12.08
CA SER A 22 -15.05 -16.94 -10.82
C SER A 22 -14.75 -15.46 -10.62
N VAL A 23 -15.79 -14.64 -10.60
CA VAL A 23 -15.70 -13.29 -10.05
C VAL A 23 -16.00 -13.37 -8.56
N THR A 24 -15.08 -12.88 -7.75
CA THR A 24 -15.25 -12.73 -6.30
C THR A 24 -15.58 -11.28 -5.99
N ILE A 25 -16.70 -11.06 -5.32
CA ILE A 25 -16.97 -9.81 -4.59
C ILE A 25 -16.33 -9.96 -3.21
N TYR A 26 -15.52 -8.99 -2.82
CA TYR A 26 -14.82 -8.99 -1.53
C TYR A 26 -14.83 -7.61 -0.91
N GLY A 27 -14.55 -7.53 0.38
CA GLY A 27 -14.51 -6.23 1.03
C GLY A 27 -14.06 -6.22 2.48
N THR A 28 -14.10 -5.03 3.05
CA THR A 28 -13.88 -4.78 4.48
C THR A 28 -14.83 -3.69 4.93
N VAL A 29 -15.51 -3.94 6.05
CA VAL A 29 -16.22 -2.93 6.83
C VAL A 29 -15.57 -2.84 8.20
N ASP A 30 -15.05 -1.66 8.52
CA ASP A 30 -14.42 -1.28 9.76
C ASP A 30 -15.08 0.03 10.23
N ALA A 31 -15.53 0.02 11.48
CA ALA A 31 -16.09 1.17 12.14
C ALA A 31 -15.85 1.07 13.64
N GLY A 32 -15.48 2.19 14.25
CA GLY A 32 -15.21 2.28 15.67
C GLY A 32 -15.18 3.70 16.16
N LEU A 33 -15.01 3.85 17.46
CA LEU A 33 -14.75 5.15 18.08
C LEU A 33 -13.26 5.46 18.01
N LEU A 34 -12.94 6.70 17.66
CA LEU A 34 -11.59 7.23 17.69
C LEU A 34 -11.58 8.55 18.47
N LYS A 35 -10.62 8.67 19.39
CA LYS A 35 -10.39 9.88 20.19
C LYS A 35 -8.93 10.27 20.12
N GLN A 36 -8.67 11.52 19.76
CA GLN A 36 -7.36 12.14 19.84
C GLN A 36 -7.33 13.25 20.89
N THR A 37 -6.13 13.54 21.38
CA THR A 37 -5.91 14.69 22.28
C THR A 37 -6.32 15.98 21.58
N GLY A 38 -7.19 16.77 22.22
CA GLY A 38 -7.68 18.04 21.68
C GLY A 38 -8.78 17.92 20.62
N THR A 39 -9.30 16.72 20.33
CA THR A 39 -10.42 16.52 19.40
C THR A 39 -11.65 15.97 20.11
N THR A 40 -12.83 16.09 19.49
CA THR A 40 -14.03 15.35 19.91
C THR A 40 -13.87 13.86 19.59
N THR A 41 -14.59 13.01 20.32
CA THR A 41 -14.71 11.59 19.96
C THR A 41 -15.56 11.49 18.69
N GLN A 42 -15.13 10.67 17.73
CA GLN A 42 -15.84 10.49 16.48
C GLN A 42 -15.94 9.02 16.11
N VAL A 43 -16.94 8.68 15.30
CA VAL A 43 -16.92 7.41 14.55
C VAL A 43 -15.87 7.54 13.46
N SER A 44 -15.03 6.53 13.31
CA SER A 44 -13.96 6.48 12.31
C SER A 44 -13.64 5.02 11.98
N LYS A 45 -12.59 4.80 11.18
CA LYS A 45 -12.12 3.48 10.75
C LYS A 45 -10.66 3.27 11.14
N ARG A 46 -10.30 2.05 11.55
CA ARG A 46 -8.92 1.59 11.81
C ARG A 46 -8.26 1.04 10.55
N ASP A 47 -9.00 0.31 9.73
CA ASP A 47 -8.58 -0.13 8.40
C ASP A 47 -9.35 0.64 7.32
N ASN A 48 -8.81 0.68 6.10
CA ASN A 48 -9.52 1.25 4.98
C ASN A 48 -10.67 0.34 4.55
N ASN A 49 -11.90 0.83 4.68
CA ASN A 49 -13.08 0.21 4.10
C ASN A 49 -12.96 0.04 2.59
N LYS A 50 -13.41 -1.10 2.09
CA LYS A 50 -13.31 -1.43 0.67
C LYS A 50 -14.44 -2.33 0.19
N LEU A 51 -14.83 -2.10 -1.05
CA LEU A 51 -15.65 -3.00 -1.84
C LEU A 51 -14.90 -3.28 -3.14
N GLY A 52 -14.65 -4.55 -3.43
CA GLY A 52 -13.85 -4.93 -4.58
C GLY A 52 -14.40 -6.11 -5.35
N PHE A 53 -13.98 -6.18 -6.60
CA PHE A 53 -14.24 -7.25 -7.55
C PHE A 53 -12.90 -7.75 -8.04
N ARG A 54 -12.70 -9.06 -7.98
CA ARG A 54 -11.52 -9.69 -8.58
C ARG A 54 -11.94 -10.95 -9.32
N GLY A 55 -11.22 -11.28 -10.38
CA GLY A 55 -11.47 -12.50 -11.13
C GLY A 55 -10.19 -13.08 -11.69
N VAL A 56 -10.25 -14.38 -11.91
CA VAL A 56 -9.20 -15.15 -12.60
C VAL A 56 -9.89 -16.01 -13.63
N GLU A 57 -9.42 -15.92 -14.87
CA GLU A 57 -9.82 -16.77 -15.98
C GLU A 57 -8.64 -17.66 -16.33
N ASP A 58 -8.87 -18.98 -16.36
CA ASP A 58 -7.86 -19.93 -16.83
C ASP A 58 -7.85 -19.93 -18.35
N LEU A 59 -6.72 -19.55 -18.95
CA LEU A 59 -6.52 -19.50 -20.40
C LEU A 59 -5.89 -20.79 -20.94
N GLY A 60 -5.68 -21.80 -20.08
CA GLY A 60 -5.04 -23.06 -20.41
C GLY A 60 -3.51 -23.03 -20.28
N SER A 61 -2.89 -24.21 -20.19
CA SER A 61 -1.43 -24.40 -20.13
C SER A 61 -0.72 -23.56 -19.04
N GLY A 62 -1.38 -23.33 -17.91
CA GLY A 62 -0.84 -22.55 -16.79
C GLY A 62 -0.95 -21.03 -16.96
N LEU A 63 -1.41 -20.52 -18.10
CA LEU A 63 -1.66 -19.10 -18.33
C LEU A 63 -3.03 -18.69 -17.77
N LYS A 64 -3.09 -17.53 -17.10
CA LYS A 64 -4.31 -16.98 -16.52
C LYS A 64 -4.44 -15.49 -16.85
N ALA A 65 -5.65 -15.04 -17.15
CA ALA A 65 -6.01 -13.62 -17.11
C ALA A 65 -6.57 -13.26 -15.74
N LEU A 66 -6.27 -12.05 -15.27
CA LEU A 66 -6.74 -11.57 -13.98
C LEU A 66 -7.17 -10.10 -14.03
N PHE A 67 -8.12 -9.74 -13.17
CA PHE A 67 -8.48 -8.34 -12.94
C PHE A 67 -8.77 -8.08 -11.47
N GLN A 68 -8.61 -6.82 -11.06
CA GLN A 68 -8.98 -6.35 -9.73
C GLN A 68 -9.41 -4.88 -9.78
N LEU A 69 -10.62 -4.61 -9.29
CA LEU A 69 -11.19 -3.28 -9.13
C LEU A 69 -11.59 -3.11 -7.66
N GLU A 70 -11.16 -2.02 -7.00
CA GLU A 70 -11.41 -1.81 -5.58
C GLU A 70 -11.76 -0.35 -5.26
N ILE A 71 -12.97 -0.16 -4.75
CA ILE A 71 -13.50 1.10 -4.23
C ILE A 71 -13.12 1.23 -2.77
N ARG A 72 -12.81 2.45 -2.32
CA ARG A 72 -12.66 2.80 -0.91
C ARG A 72 -13.75 3.78 -0.49
N TYR A 73 -14.26 3.63 0.72
CA TYR A 73 -15.37 4.43 1.23
C TYR A 73 -15.19 4.77 2.72
N GLU A 74 -16.06 5.64 3.22
CA GLU A 74 -16.17 6.01 4.63
C GLU A 74 -17.42 5.37 5.23
N SER A 75 -17.27 4.64 6.34
CA SER A 75 -18.39 3.89 6.95
C SER A 75 -19.32 4.77 7.77
N ASP A 76 -18.84 5.93 8.25
CA ASP A 76 -19.60 6.89 9.04
C ASP A 76 -20.53 7.79 8.20
N THR A 77 -20.12 8.13 6.99
CA THR A 77 -20.83 9.05 6.08
C THR A 77 -21.37 8.38 4.83
N GLY A 78 -20.91 7.17 4.50
CA GLY A 78 -21.31 6.43 3.31
C GLY A 78 -20.75 6.98 2.00
N THR A 79 -19.77 7.89 2.05
CA THR A 79 -19.16 8.50 0.86
C THR A 79 -17.95 7.73 0.36
N ILE A 80 -17.47 8.03 -0.85
CA ILE A 80 -16.14 7.60 -1.31
C ILE A 80 -15.09 8.14 -0.34
N GLU A 81 -13.98 7.41 -0.15
CA GLU A 81 -12.91 7.78 0.78
C GLU A 81 -12.43 9.21 0.54
N ASN A 82 -12.36 9.99 1.62
CA ASN A 82 -11.74 11.32 1.67
C ASN A 82 -12.25 12.36 0.65
N THR A 83 -13.55 12.38 0.36
CA THR A 83 -14.18 13.36 -0.57
C THR A 83 -14.44 14.76 0.02
N SER A 84 -13.63 15.23 0.98
CA SER A 84 -13.82 16.57 1.57
C SER A 84 -13.14 17.66 0.73
N GLY A 85 -13.92 18.63 0.23
CA GLY A 85 -13.44 19.77 -0.56
C GLY A 85 -13.04 19.42 -2.00
N ALA A 86 -12.01 20.07 -2.54
CA ALA A 86 -11.48 19.81 -3.89
C ALA A 86 -10.75 18.44 -4.04
N ASN A 87 -10.78 17.61 -3.00
CA ASN A 87 -10.09 16.34 -2.89
C ASN A 87 -11.06 15.20 -3.23
N SER A 88 -11.25 14.88 -4.50
CA SER A 88 -12.02 13.68 -4.86
C SER A 88 -11.07 12.56 -5.22
N ARG A 89 -11.07 11.48 -4.43
CA ARG A 89 -10.36 10.25 -4.79
C ARG A 89 -11.09 9.58 -5.97
N PRO A 90 -10.35 8.93 -6.89
CA PRO A 90 -10.98 8.19 -7.97
C PRO A 90 -11.81 7.02 -7.42
N LEU A 91 -12.87 6.64 -8.14
CA LEU A 91 -13.78 5.55 -7.73
C LEU A 91 -13.02 4.28 -7.32
N PHE A 92 -12.13 3.80 -8.19
CA PHE A 92 -11.28 2.62 -7.95
C PHE A 92 -9.92 2.99 -7.33
N GLN A 93 -9.93 3.85 -6.30
CA GLN A 93 -8.70 4.31 -5.64
C GLN A 93 -7.92 3.18 -4.96
N GLY A 94 -8.58 2.10 -4.55
CA GLY A 94 -7.90 0.93 -3.98
C GLY A 94 -6.92 0.32 -4.98
N GLN A 95 -7.47 -0.19 -6.08
CA GLN A 95 -6.81 -0.89 -7.19
C GLN A 95 -7.67 -0.76 -8.44
N SER A 96 -7.05 -0.60 -9.61
CA SER A 96 -7.69 -0.83 -10.90
C SER A 96 -6.69 -1.46 -11.87
N ARG A 97 -6.67 -2.78 -11.93
CA ARG A 97 -5.65 -3.56 -12.65
C ARG A 97 -6.26 -4.68 -13.49
N VAL A 98 -5.62 -4.95 -14.63
CA VAL A 98 -5.80 -6.16 -15.44
C VAL A 98 -4.44 -6.74 -15.76
N GLY A 99 -4.32 -8.05 -15.95
CA GLY A 99 -3.02 -8.67 -16.17
C GLY A 99 -3.06 -10.12 -16.59
N LEU A 100 -1.86 -10.67 -16.75
CA LEU A 100 -1.61 -12.07 -17.06
C LEU A 100 -0.70 -12.68 -15.99
N GLN A 101 -0.94 -13.94 -15.69
CA GLN A 101 -0.12 -14.76 -14.79
C GLN A 101 0.23 -16.09 -15.45
N GLY A 102 1.46 -16.57 -15.25
CA GLY A 102 1.90 -17.91 -15.62
C GLY A 102 3.20 -18.28 -14.91
N ASP A 103 3.95 -19.23 -15.46
CA ASP A 103 5.25 -19.65 -14.90
C ASP A 103 6.30 -18.53 -14.90
N PHE A 104 6.10 -17.50 -15.71
CA PHE A 104 6.90 -16.27 -15.72
C PHE A 104 6.59 -15.33 -14.55
N GLY A 105 5.58 -15.62 -13.72
CA GLY A 105 5.11 -14.72 -12.67
C GLY A 105 3.86 -13.96 -13.10
N THR A 106 3.72 -12.72 -12.67
CA THR A 106 2.50 -11.92 -12.86
C THR A 106 2.82 -10.54 -13.40
N ILE A 107 2.27 -10.18 -14.56
CA ILE A 107 2.32 -8.82 -15.13
C ILE A 107 0.93 -8.19 -15.07
N ARG A 108 0.85 -6.95 -14.60
CA ARG A 108 -0.40 -6.18 -14.46
C ARG A 108 -0.24 -4.77 -15.00
N PHE A 109 -1.31 -4.23 -15.54
CA PHE A 109 -1.41 -2.86 -16.06
C PHE A 109 -2.50 -2.10 -15.31
N GLY A 110 -2.25 -0.83 -14.99
CA GLY A 110 -3.27 0.07 -14.44
C GLY A 110 -2.77 0.86 -13.24
N ARG A 111 -3.55 0.86 -12.15
CA ARG A 111 -3.29 1.63 -10.93
C ARG A 111 -3.27 0.77 -9.66
N GLY A 112 -2.33 1.07 -8.76
CA GLY A 112 -2.37 0.56 -7.40
C GLY A 112 -1.08 0.84 -6.63
N LEU A 113 -0.92 0.20 -5.46
CA LEU A 113 0.31 0.32 -4.65
C LEU A 113 1.54 -0.05 -5.48
N SER A 114 2.58 0.75 -5.40
CA SER A 114 3.87 0.42 -6.04
C SER A 114 4.51 -0.80 -5.38
N ALA A 115 5.47 -1.44 -6.04
CA ALA A 115 6.16 -2.64 -5.54
C ALA A 115 6.66 -2.49 -4.09
N TYR A 116 7.34 -1.38 -3.77
CA TYR A 116 7.78 -1.08 -2.41
C TYR A 116 6.59 -0.94 -1.45
N GLN A 117 5.61 -0.08 -1.79
CA GLN A 117 4.50 0.26 -0.91
C GLN A 117 3.60 -0.94 -0.59
N GLU A 118 3.43 -1.85 -1.55
CA GLU A 118 2.67 -3.10 -1.36
C GLU A 118 3.43 -4.05 -0.42
N THR A 119 4.76 -4.11 -0.52
CA THR A 119 5.61 -5.05 0.22
C THR A 119 5.90 -4.61 1.65
N SER A 120 6.14 -3.30 1.87
CA SER A 120 6.60 -2.78 3.16
C SER A 120 5.60 -2.94 4.29
N THR A 121 4.31 -3.09 3.97
CA THR A 121 3.23 -3.26 4.96
C THR A 121 3.42 -4.49 5.83
N GLY A 122 4.09 -5.55 5.34
CA GLY A 122 4.29 -6.80 6.07
C GLY A 122 5.32 -6.74 7.22
N TYR A 123 5.98 -5.60 7.42
CA TYR A 123 7.12 -5.43 8.33
C TYR A 123 6.88 -4.42 9.45
N GLU A 124 5.61 -4.16 9.77
CA GLU A 124 5.20 -3.37 10.93
C GLU A 124 3.96 -3.99 11.60
N PRO A 125 3.71 -3.74 12.91
CA PRO A 125 2.72 -4.49 13.67
C PRO A 125 1.27 -4.37 13.18
N TRP A 126 0.87 -3.23 12.60
CA TRP A 126 -0.48 -2.95 12.07
C TRP A 126 -0.64 -3.27 10.59
N SER A 127 0.33 -3.94 9.96
CA SER A 127 0.22 -4.45 8.59
C SER A 127 -0.15 -3.40 7.53
N GLY A 128 0.30 -2.15 7.70
CA GLY A 128 0.06 -1.04 6.79
C GLY A 128 -1.33 -0.41 6.91
N MET A 129 -2.11 -0.73 7.95
CA MET A 129 -3.40 -0.07 8.20
C MET A 129 -3.19 1.44 8.35
N PRO A 130 -3.95 2.29 7.64
CA PRO A 130 -3.77 3.74 7.62
C PRO A 130 -4.47 4.41 8.81
N THR A 131 -4.12 3.96 10.01
CA THR A 131 -4.62 4.47 11.29
C THR A 131 -3.53 5.25 12.02
N PRO A 132 -3.88 6.29 12.81
CA PRO A 132 -2.91 7.02 13.63
C PRO A 132 -2.19 6.18 14.72
N VAL A 133 -2.57 4.91 14.90
CA VAL A 133 -1.86 3.95 15.76
C VAL A 133 -0.84 3.10 14.99
N GLY A 134 -0.95 3.02 13.66
CA GLY A 134 0.00 2.32 12.80
C GLY A 134 1.24 3.17 12.52
N PHE A 135 2.31 2.54 12.03
CA PHE A 135 3.59 3.22 11.81
C PHE A 135 3.89 3.51 10.34
N GLN A 136 3.31 2.75 9.42
CA GLN A 136 3.59 2.93 7.98
C GLN A 136 3.20 4.33 7.54
N THR A 137 1.94 4.73 7.76
CA THR A 137 1.42 6.04 7.35
C THR A 137 2.02 7.18 8.14
N ASP A 138 2.27 7.02 9.45
CA ASP A 138 2.68 8.10 10.35
C ASP A 138 4.19 8.34 10.41
N LEU A 139 5.01 7.29 10.25
CA LEU A 139 6.47 7.38 10.36
C LEU A 139 7.20 7.09 9.04
N HIS A 140 6.84 6.02 8.31
CA HIS A 140 7.57 5.68 7.09
C HIS A 140 7.15 6.57 5.92
N VAL A 141 5.90 6.52 5.47
CA VAL A 141 5.49 7.26 4.27
C VAL A 141 5.01 8.69 4.53
N ALA A 142 4.90 9.11 5.79
CA ALA A 142 4.57 10.50 6.15
C ALA A 142 5.72 11.46 5.78
N GLY A 143 5.66 11.99 4.57
CA GLY A 143 6.66 12.91 4.00
C GLY A 143 7.02 12.56 2.56
N TYR A 144 6.81 11.30 2.17
CA TYR A 144 7.04 10.85 0.80
C TYR A 144 5.71 10.66 0.06
N THR A 145 5.75 10.94 -1.24
CA THR A 145 4.65 10.64 -2.15
C THR A 145 5.20 9.91 -3.37
N SER A 146 4.64 8.74 -3.67
CA SER A 146 4.88 7.99 -4.89
C SER A 146 4.39 8.77 -6.12
N ASP A 147 3.31 9.55 -5.98
CA ASP A 147 2.70 10.28 -7.09
C ASP A 147 2.51 11.77 -6.72
N PRO A 148 3.61 12.55 -6.66
CA PRO A 148 3.60 13.96 -6.23
C PRO A 148 2.78 14.89 -7.13
N LEU A 149 2.60 14.50 -8.39
CA LEU A 149 1.91 15.29 -9.41
C LEU A 149 0.47 14.79 -9.64
N SER A 150 -0.02 13.87 -8.83
CA SER A 150 -1.43 13.50 -8.87
C SER A 150 -2.33 14.65 -8.43
N GLN A 151 -3.58 14.62 -8.90
CA GLN A 151 -4.62 15.52 -8.43
C GLN A 151 -4.75 15.50 -6.91
N VAL A 152 -5.07 16.66 -6.33
CA VAL A 152 -5.28 16.81 -4.88
C VAL A 152 -6.31 15.79 -4.38
N GLY A 153 -6.02 15.17 -3.23
CA GLY A 153 -6.86 14.11 -2.66
C GLY A 153 -6.47 12.70 -3.07
N ASN A 154 -5.64 12.51 -4.10
CA ASN A 154 -5.20 11.18 -4.50
C ASN A 154 -4.28 10.53 -3.42
N SER A 155 -4.25 9.20 -3.42
CA SER A 155 -3.38 8.44 -2.52
C SER A 155 -1.90 8.62 -2.88
N ARG A 156 -1.08 8.90 -1.87
CA ARG A 156 0.35 9.21 -1.98
C ARG A 156 1.27 7.99 -2.15
N ASN A 157 0.74 6.78 -2.31
CA ASN A 157 1.53 5.54 -2.28
C ASN A 157 1.23 4.60 -3.47
N ARG A 158 0.71 5.16 -4.57
CA ARG A 158 0.24 4.41 -5.73
C ARG A 158 0.76 5.04 -7.00
N PHE A 159 0.97 4.23 -8.03
CA PHE A 159 1.15 4.72 -9.39
C PHE A 159 -0.11 4.45 -10.22
N SER A 160 -0.45 5.40 -11.08
CA SER A 160 -1.33 5.20 -12.25
C SER A 160 -0.48 4.98 -13.50
N ASN A 161 -1.11 4.54 -14.60
CA ASN A 161 -0.44 4.34 -15.91
C ASN A 161 0.82 3.47 -15.77
N ALA A 162 0.68 2.43 -14.96
CA ALA A 162 1.81 1.65 -14.48
C ALA A 162 1.73 0.19 -14.95
N VAL A 163 2.92 -0.37 -15.13
CA VAL A 163 3.17 -1.79 -15.31
C VAL A 163 3.74 -2.33 -14.01
N PHE A 164 3.11 -3.36 -13.46
CA PHE A 164 3.53 -4.07 -12.26
C PHE A 164 3.97 -5.46 -12.66
N TYR A 165 5.12 -5.91 -12.17
CA TYR A 165 5.62 -7.25 -12.39
C TYR A 165 6.05 -7.88 -11.07
N ASN A 166 5.55 -9.08 -10.80
CA ASN A 166 5.99 -9.93 -9.70
C ASN A 166 6.60 -11.18 -10.32
N THR A 167 7.85 -11.47 -9.98
CA THR A 167 8.46 -12.75 -10.32
C THR A 167 7.75 -13.91 -9.59
N PRO A 168 7.87 -15.15 -10.09
CA PRO A 168 7.54 -16.33 -9.30
C PRO A 168 8.32 -16.31 -7.98
N VAL A 169 7.74 -16.91 -6.94
CA VAL A 169 8.49 -17.14 -5.70
C VAL A 169 9.40 -18.35 -5.92
N TYR A 170 10.72 -18.13 -5.87
CA TYR A 170 11.71 -19.19 -6.03
C TYR A 170 12.47 -19.40 -4.71
N ASN A 171 12.28 -20.56 -4.07
CA ASN A 171 12.89 -20.88 -2.76
C ASN A 171 12.73 -19.76 -1.71
N GLY A 172 11.55 -19.14 -1.67
CA GLY A 172 11.24 -18.03 -0.75
C GLY A 172 11.67 -16.65 -1.24
N PHE A 173 12.44 -16.53 -2.32
CA PHE A 173 12.81 -15.25 -2.93
C PHE A 173 11.72 -14.75 -3.88
N GLN A 174 11.42 -13.44 -3.84
CA GLN A 174 10.59 -12.77 -4.85
C GLN A 174 11.11 -11.35 -5.12
N LEU A 175 11.23 -11.00 -6.41
CA LEU A 175 11.44 -9.64 -6.89
C LEU A 175 10.12 -9.07 -7.44
N ASN A 176 9.81 -7.84 -7.06
CA ASN A 176 8.67 -7.06 -7.52
C ASN A 176 9.14 -5.74 -8.11
N VAL A 177 8.60 -5.38 -9.26
CA VAL A 177 8.95 -4.16 -10.00
C VAL A 177 7.67 -3.42 -10.38
N THR A 178 7.71 -2.10 -10.31
CA THR A 178 6.68 -1.24 -10.90
C THR A 178 7.36 -0.12 -11.66
N VAL A 179 6.89 0.15 -12.87
CA VAL A 179 7.25 1.34 -13.64
C VAL A 179 5.99 2.06 -14.09
N ALA A 180 6.02 3.39 -14.13
CA ALA A 180 4.89 4.19 -14.58
C ALA A 180 5.31 5.21 -15.63
N ALA A 181 4.37 5.57 -16.50
CA ALA A 181 4.56 6.68 -17.43
C ALA A 181 4.57 8.02 -16.67
N LYS A 182 5.50 8.91 -17.05
CA LYS A 182 5.45 10.31 -16.63
C LYS A 182 4.42 11.06 -17.47
N GLU A 183 3.42 11.64 -16.83
CA GLU A 183 2.31 12.30 -17.51
C GLU A 183 1.98 13.65 -16.87
N ALA A 184 1.57 14.60 -17.71
CA ALA A 184 0.99 15.88 -17.33
C ALA A 184 -0.54 15.72 -17.20
N ASN A 185 -1.00 15.10 -16.12
CA ASN A 185 -2.40 14.69 -15.93
C ASN A 185 -3.19 15.71 -15.11
N ASN A 186 -3.32 16.95 -15.61
CA ASN A 186 -3.89 18.08 -14.88
C ASN A 186 -3.24 18.28 -13.50
N SER A 187 -1.94 18.01 -13.43
CA SER A 187 -1.15 18.01 -12.21
C SER A 187 -1.09 19.40 -11.57
N PRO A 188 -1.19 19.52 -10.23
CA PRO A 188 -0.97 20.80 -9.57
C PRO A 188 0.49 21.25 -9.72
N ALA A 189 0.73 22.56 -9.61
CA ALA A 189 2.09 23.08 -9.58
C ALA A 189 2.84 22.61 -8.33
N ILE A 190 4.13 22.28 -8.47
CA ILE A 190 5.05 22.02 -7.37
C ILE A 190 6.10 23.13 -7.39
N ILE A 191 6.09 23.97 -6.34
CA ILE A 191 7.07 25.06 -6.19
C ILE A 191 8.49 24.49 -6.25
N GLY A 192 8.75 23.41 -5.51
CA GLY A 192 10.05 22.76 -5.47
C GLY A 192 11.15 23.74 -5.06
N ARG A 193 12.26 23.76 -5.82
CA ARG A 193 13.36 24.73 -5.68
C ARG A 193 13.10 26.06 -6.40
N GLY A 194 11.91 26.24 -6.98
CA GLY A 194 11.45 27.47 -7.62
C GLY A 194 10.80 28.45 -6.64
N THR A 195 9.99 29.37 -7.19
CA THR A 195 9.19 30.34 -6.41
C THR A 195 7.72 30.17 -6.73
N ALA A 196 6.83 30.85 -6.00
CA ALA A 196 5.38 30.82 -6.29
C ALA A 196 5.04 31.34 -7.70
N LEU A 197 5.82 32.29 -8.23
CA LEU A 197 5.64 32.85 -9.57
C LEU A 197 6.34 32.03 -10.67
N ALA A 198 7.35 31.24 -10.30
CA ALA A 198 8.12 30.39 -11.20
C ALA A 198 8.38 29.04 -10.50
N PRO A 199 7.37 28.17 -10.38
CA PRO A 199 7.52 26.87 -9.74
C PRO A 199 8.44 25.96 -10.56
N GLN A 200 9.18 25.07 -9.88
CA GLN A 200 10.03 24.06 -10.53
C GLN A 200 9.23 23.16 -11.48
N TYR A 201 8.01 22.80 -11.08
CA TYR A 201 7.04 22.13 -11.95
C TYR A 201 5.78 23.00 -12.02
N PRO A 202 5.56 23.74 -13.12
CA PRO A 202 4.30 24.43 -13.37
C PRO A 202 3.09 23.49 -13.36
N ALA A 203 1.89 24.05 -13.19
CA ALA A 203 0.67 23.28 -13.31
C ALA A 203 0.62 22.59 -14.67
N ASN A 204 0.26 21.31 -14.67
CA ASN A 204 0.22 20.45 -15.83
C ASN A 204 1.56 20.28 -16.57
N ALA A 205 2.69 20.42 -15.87
CA ALA A 205 4.00 20.12 -16.44
C ALA A 205 4.26 18.60 -16.51
N VAL A 206 4.93 18.15 -17.57
CA VAL A 206 5.43 16.78 -17.64
C VAL A 206 6.58 16.62 -16.63
N PRO A 207 6.58 15.55 -15.81
CA PRO A 207 7.62 15.35 -14.81
C PRO A 207 9.00 15.10 -15.43
N SER A 208 10.05 15.22 -14.62
CA SER A 208 11.42 15.00 -15.07
C SER A 208 11.69 13.52 -15.39
N ALA A 209 11.09 12.59 -14.63
CA ALA A 209 11.39 11.16 -14.74
C ALA A 209 10.15 10.26 -14.78
N ASN A 210 10.29 9.10 -15.44
CA ASN A 210 9.36 7.98 -15.26
C ASN A 210 9.56 7.41 -13.83
N PRO A 211 8.48 7.30 -13.03
CA PRO A 211 8.54 6.67 -11.72
C PRO A 211 8.88 5.19 -11.82
N TYR A 212 9.62 4.69 -10.84
CA TYR A 212 9.82 3.26 -10.65
C TYR A 212 9.84 2.90 -9.17
N SER A 213 9.50 1.66 -8.87
CA SER A 213 9.54 1.06 -7.54
C SER A 213 10.01 -0.38 -7.65
N VAL A 214 10.82 -0.82 -6.70
CA VAL A 214 11.34 -2.18 -6.63
C VAL A 214 11.30 -2.67 -5.19
N SER A 215 10.96 -3.95 -5.01
CA SER A 215 11.18 -4.64 -3.74
C SER A 215 11.68 -6.06 -4.00
N ALA A 216 12.54 -6.54 -3.12
CA ALA A 216 12.97 -7.93 -3.08
C ALA A 216 12.71 -8.47 -1.68
N THR A 217 12.13 -9.65 -1.60
CA THR A 217 11.91 -10.36 -0.34
C THR A 217 12.56 -11.73 -0.37
N TYR A 218 13.00 -12.20 0.79
CA TYR A 218 13.29 -13.61 1.04
C TYR A 218 12.47 -14.04 2.25
N THR A 219 11.60 -15.03 2.09
CA THR A 219 10.69 -15.49 3.15
C THR A 219 10.88 -16.98 3.41
N ALA A 220 11.19 -17.29 4.67
CA ALA A 220 11.24 -18.62 5.23
C ALA A 220 10.14 -18.77 6.32
N PRO A 221 9.87 -19.99 6.83
CA PRO A 221 8.82 -20.20 7.82
C PRO A 221 8.97 -19.34 9.10
N SER A 222 10.20 -19.12 9.55
CA SER A 222 10.51 -18.42 10.80
C SER A 222 11.08 -17.01 10.61
N PHE A 223 11.36 -16.56 9.38
CA PHE A 223 11.82 -15.18 9.16
C PHE A 223 11.55 -14.69 7.75
N SER A 224 11.59 -13.37 7.58
CA SER A 224 11.61 -12.75 6.26
C SER A 224 12.47 -11.50 6.27
N LEU A 225 13.09 -11.23 5.12
CA LEU A 225 13.87 -10.04 4.83
C LEU A 225 13.25 -9.30 3.65
N MET A 226 13.33 -7.97 3.66
CA MET A 226 12.95 -7.10 2.56
C MET A 226 14.03 -6.04 2.34
N ALA A 227 14.35 -5.80 1.08
CA ALA A 227 14.97 -4.56 0.63
C ALA A 227 14.07 -3.95 -0.46
N GLY A 228 13.98 -2.62 -0.50
CA GLY A 228 13.19 -1.94 -1.50
C GLY A 228 13.66 -0.51 -1.75
N GLY A 229 13.25 0.03 -2.88
CA GLY A 229 13.54 1.39 -3.28
C GLY A 229 12.53 1.93 -4.27
N GLU A 230 12.35 3.24 -4.28
CA GLU A 230 11.40 3.90 -5.17
C GLU A 230 11.90 5.29 -5.56
N ARG A 231 11.65 5.68 -6.80
CA ARG A 231 11.83 7.05 -7.28
C ARG A 231 10.53 7.52 -7.91
N ASN A 232 10.00 8.64 -7.43
CA ASN A 232 8.79 9.22 -8.00
C ASN A 232 9.08 10.09 -9.24
N ALA A 233 8.04 10.72 -9.77
CA ALA A 233 8.09 11.47 -11.03
C ALA A 233 8.95 12.76 -10.97
N VAL A 234 9.16 13.31 -9.77
CA VAL A 234 9.98 14.51 -9.52
C VAL A 234 11.31 14.15 -8.84
N GLU A 235 11.75 12.90 -9.00
CA GLU A 235 13.03 12.39 -8.55
C GLU A 235 13.26 12.37 -7.04
N THR A 236 12.21 12.43 -6.22
CA THR A 236 12.31 12.02 -4.82
C THR A 236 12.60 10.53 -4.74
N LYS A 237 13.61 10.15 -3.96
CA LYS A 237 14.03 8.77 -3.78
C LYS A 237 13.71 8.28 -2.37
N LEU A 238 13.43 7.00 -2.25
CA LEU A 238 13.50 6.29 -0.97
C LEU A 238 14.22 4.96 -1.14
N TRP A 239 14.80 4.49 -0.06
CA TRP A 239 15.17 3.08 0.10
C TRP A 239 14.78 2.61 1.50
N SER A 240 14.57 1.31 1.63
CA SER A 240 14.10 0.69 2.85
C SER A 240 14.63 -0.72 3.00
N VAL A 241 14.93 -1.10 4.23
CA VAL A 241 15.24 -2.48 4.61
C VAL A 241 14.38 -2.85 5.80
N ALA A 242 13.90 -4.08 5.82
CA ALA A 242 13.06 -4.56 6.89
C ALA A 242 13.20 -6.06 7.10
N ALA A 243 12.90 -6.52 8.29
CA ALA A 243 12.94 -7.92 8.64
C ALA A 243 11.85 -8.25 9.66
N TRP A 244 11.43 -9.51 9.65
CA TRP A 244 10.72 -10.10 10.78
C TRP A 244 11.26 -11.49 11.09
N VAL A 245 11.17 -11.87 12.36
CA VAL A 245 11.55 -13.20 12.86
C VAL A 245 10.48 -13.73 13.79
N LYS A 246 10.32 -15.05 13.83
CA LYS A 246 9.46 -15.78 14.74
C LYS A 246 10.29 -16.68 15.65
N PRO A 247 10.77 -16.17 16.80
CA PRO A 247 11.54 -16.98 17.75
C PRO A 247 10.71 -18.15 18.30
N ILE A 248 9.39 -17.97 18.38
CA ILE A 248 8.39 -19.01 18.63
C ILE A 248 7.21 -18.81 17.66
N ALA A 249 6.37 -19.82 17.49
CA ALA A 249 5.26 -19.79 16.51
C ALA A 249 4.34 -18.56 16.67
N ASP A 250 4.04 -18.19 17.92
CA ASP A 250 3.05 -17.17 18.26
C ASP A 250 3.61 -15.74 18.30
N LEU A 251 4.94 -15.58 18.33
CA LEU A 251 5.59 -14.28 18.46
C LEU A 251 6.28 -13.90 17.15
N LYS A 252 5.88 -12.80 16.54
CA LYS A 252 6.56 -12.18 15.39
C LYS A 252 7.21 -10.88 15.84
N LEU A 253 8.53 -10.80 15.80
CA LEU A 253 9.30 -9.57 16.03
C LEU A 253 9.64 -8.94 14.69
N MET A 254 9.56 -7.61 14.60
CA MET A 254 9.71 -6.84 13.37
C MET A 254 10.67 -5.67 13.59
N ALA A 255 11.44 -5.35 12.56
CA ALA A 255 12.23 -4.13 12.49
C ALA A 255 12.26 -3.62 11.05
N SER A 256 12.19 -2.30 10.88
CA SER A 256 12.31 -1.64 9.58
C SER A 256 13.07 -0.33 9.70
N TYR A 257 13.76 0.02 8.62
CA TYR A 257 14.45 1.29 8.45
C TYR A 257 14.20 1.80 7.05
N GLN A 258 13.96 3.10 6.92
CA GLN A 258 13.77 3.77 5.65
C GLN A 258 14.50 5.10 5.62
N HIS A 259 15.03 5.43 4.45
CA HIS A 259 15.63 6.72 4.13
C HIS A 259 14.91 7.33 2.94
N GLN A 260 14.62 8.63 3.01
CA GLN A 260 14.03 9.43 1.95
C GLN A 260 14.97 10.58 1.60
N ASP A 261 15.04 10.88 0.31
CA ASP A 261 15.81 11.97 -0.27
C ASP A 261 14.90 12.77 -1.22
N GLU A 262 14.54 13.97 -0.80
CA GLU A 262 13.74 14.96 -1.50
C GLU A 262 14.61 16.09 -2.08
N GLY A 263 15.92 15.91 -2.17
CA GLY A 263 16.88 16.93 -2.58
C GLY A 263 16.61 17.48 -3.97
N HIS A 264 15.94 16.74 -4.85
CA HIS A 264 15.56 17.27 -6.16
C HIS A 264 14.55 18.44 -6.08
N THR A 265 13.65 18.43 -5.09
CA THR A 265 12.58 19.43 -4.93
C THR A 265 12.73 20.30 -3.69
N LYS A 266 13.52 19.91 -2.70
CA LYS A 266 13.74 20.67 -1.47
C LYS A 266 15.17 21.21 -1.41
N ALA A 267 15.33 22.47 -1.04
CA ALA A 267 16.63 23.11 -0.86
C ALA A 267 17.23 22.89 0.55
N VAL A 268 16.37 22.62 1.53
CA VAL A 268 16.73 22.39 2.94
C VAL A 268 15.82 21.30 3.52
N ASN A 269 16.28 20.61 4.57
CA ASN A 269 15.51 19.57 5.27
C ASN A 269 14.99 18.49 4.30
N ASP A 270 15.85 18.09 3.37
CA ASP A 270 15.52 17.27 2.21
C ASP A 270 15.68 15.77 2.46
N THR A 271 16.30 15.38 3.56
CA THR A 271 16.42 13.98 3.96
C THR A 271 15.50 13.65 5.13
N THR A 272 14.90 12.47 5.10
CA THR A 272 14.11 11.94 6.23
C THR A 272 14.48 10.48 6.50
N LYS A 273 14.78 10.18 7.77
CA LYS A 273 15.05 8.82 8.24
C LYS A 273 13.91 8.36 9.12
N ALA A 274 13.47 7.11 8.95
CA ALA A 274 12.47 6.50 9.80
C ALA A 274 12.86 5.08 10.17
N TRP A 275 12.50 4.66 11.38
CA TRP A 275 12.63 3.27 11.79
C TRP A 275 11.49 2.87 12.73
N VAL A 276 11.16 1.58 12.72
CA VAL A 276 10.18 0.95 13.60
C VAL A 276 10.75 -0.36 14.12
N VAL A 277 10.50 -0.63 15.39
CA VAL A 277 10.59 -1.97 15.96
C VAL A 277 9.22 -2.34 16.51
N GLY A 278 8.84 -3.60 16.41
CA GLY A 278 7.54 -4.00 16.93
C GLY A 278 7.37 -5.51 17.02
N ALA A 279 6.21 -5.89 17.56
CA ALA A 279 5.85 -7.27 17.80
C ALA A 279 4.36 -7.51 17.54
N ASN A 280 4.06 -8.71 17.05
CA ASN A 280 2.74 -9.30 17.18
C ASN A 280 2.85 -10.58 18.01
N TYR A 281 1.96 -10.75 18.98
CA TYR A 281 1.90 -11.96 19.80
C TYR A 281 0.49 -12.54 19.79
N THR A 282 0.34 -13.77 19.33
CA THR A 282 -0.94 -14.49 19.32
C THR A 282 -1.19 -15.07 20.71
N VAL A 283 -2.38 -14.83 21.26
CA VAL A 283 -2.77 -15.27 22.61
C VAL A 283 -4.23 -15.72 22.62
N GLY A 284 -4.43 -17.04 22.70
CA GLY A 284 -5.76 -17.64 22.61
C GLY A 284 -6.47 -17.22 21.32
N MET A 285 -7.67 -16.64 21.45
CA MET A 285 -8.44 -16.12 20.32
C MET A 285 -8.02 -14.72 19.87
N GLY A 286 -7.03 -14.10 20.51
CA GLY A 286 -6.63 -12.73 20.24
C GLY A 286 -5.18 -12.58 19.79
N LYS A 287 -4.82 -11.33 19.50
CA LYS A 287 -3.48 -10.94 19.08
C LYS A 287 -3.14 -9.58 19.70
N ILE A 288 -1.98 -9.50 20.34
CA ILE A 288 -1.39 -8.26 20.84
C ILE A 288 -0.50 -7.68 19.75
N LEU A 289 -0.60 -6.37 19.53
CA LEU A 289 0.20 -5.59 18.59
C LEU A 289 0.94 -4.52 19.38
N ALA A 290 2.25 -4.42 19.24
CA ALA A 290 3.03 -3.38 19.92
C ALA A 290 4.13 -2.86 19.01
N GLY A 291 4.42 -1.57 19.07
CA GLY A 291 5.52 -1.00 18.34
C GLY A 291 6.05 0.30 18.92
N TYR A 292 7.29 0.60 18.57
CA TYR A 292 7.91 1.89 18.81
C TYR A 292 8.69 2.30 17.58
N GLY A 293 8.60 3.57 17.20
CA GLY A 293 9.33 4.08 16.06
C GLY A 293 9.67 5.55 16.17
N ARG A 294 10.55 5.98 15.26
CA ARG A 294 10.97 7.36 15.12
C ARG A 294 11.01 7.76 13.65
N LYS A 295 10.58 8.99 13.37
CA LYS A 295 10.84 9.72 12.11
C LYS A 295 11.67 10.96 12.42
N GLU A 296 12.66 11.22 11.58
CA GLU A 296 13.65 12.27 11.74
C GLU A 296 13.93 12.91 10.37
N PRO A 297 13.17 13.95 10.00
CA PRO A 297 13.54 14.85 8.92
C PRO A 297 14.74 15.70 9.38
N ASP A 298 15.70 15.93 8.49
CA ASP A 298 16.86 16.76 8.78
C ASP A 298 16.45 18.19 9.13
N GLY A 299 17.15 18.81 10.08
CA GLY A 299 16.87 20.16 10.57
C GLY A 299 15.51 20.38 11.22
N LEU A 300 14.68 19.34 11.42
CA LEU A 300 13.31 19.45 11.95
C LEU A 300 13.07 18.59 13.20
N PRO A 301 12.04 18.90 14.01
CA PRO A 301 11.69 18.10 15.18
C PRO A 301 11.39 16.65 14.83
N LYS A 302 11.98 15.73 15.62
CA LYS A 302 11.76 14.29 15.49
C LYS A 302 10.35 13.92 15.95
N THR A 303 9.73 12.98 15.26
CA THR A 303 8.48 12.34 15.69
C THR A 303 8.83 10.99 16.32
N LYS A 304 8.35 10.72 17.53
CA LYS A 304 8.42 9.42 18.20
C LYS A 304 7.01 8.90 18.40
N GLN A 305 6.81 7.61 18.24
CA GLN A 305 5.51 6.98 18.44
C GLN A 305 5.67 5.65 19.18
N PHE A 306 4.84 5.45 20.19
CA PHE A 306 4.62 4.16 20.83
C PHE A 306 3.15 3.79 20.65
N SER A 307 2.86 2.55 20.26
CA SER A 307 1.48 2.09 20.04
C SER A 307 1.32 0.67 20.57
N LEU A 308 0.16 0.40 21.16
CA LEU A 308 -0.26 -0.89 21.68
C LEU A 308 -1.69 -1.15 21.21
N GLY A 309 -1.97 -2.38 20.78
CA GLY A 309 -3.29 -2.80 20.35
C GLY A 309 -3.58 -4.25 20.74
N TYR A 310 -4.87 -4.57 20.81
CA TYR A 310 -5.37 -5.91 21.00
C TYR A 310 -6.51 -6.16 20.03
N GLU A 311 -6.46 -7.29 19.34
CA GLU A 311 -7.51 -7.81 18.48
C GLU A 311 -8.10 -9.07 19.12
N HIS A 312 -9.42 -9.17 19.17
CA HIS A 312 -10.15 -10.33 19.66
C HIS A 312 -11.00 -10.91 18.54
N ASN A 313 -10.64 -12.10 18.03
CA ASN A 313 -11.35 -12.71 16.93
C ASN A 313 -12.69 -13.30 17.40
N LEU A 314 -13.78 -12.90 16.75
CA LEU A 314 -15.10 -13.50 16.89
C LEU A 314 -15.33 -14.61 15.84
N SER A 315 -14.64 -14.51 14.70
CA SER A 315 -14.59 -15.50 13.64
C SER A 315 -13.30 -15.34 12.83
N ALA A 316 -13.11 -16.15 11.79
CA ALA A 316 -12.02 -15.96 10.82
C ALA A 316 -12.11 -14.62 10.05
N ARG A 317 -13.26 -13.95 10.06
CA ARG A 317 -13.54 -12.74 9.27
C ARG A 317 -13.92 -11.54 10.11
N THR A 318 -14.19 -11.71 11.40
CA THR A 318 -14.67 -10.62 12.28
C THR A 318 -13.84 -10.57 13.54
N TYR A 319 -13.34 -9.39 13.90
CA TYR A 319 -12.69 -9.16 15.18
C TYR A 319 -13.09 -7.83 15.81
N LEU A 320 -13.05 -7.79 17.14
CA LEU A 320 -13.09 -6.55 17.92
C LEU A 320 -11.66 -6.05 18.11
N TYR A 321 -11.46 -4.74 18.20
CA TYR A 321 -10.15 -4.18 18.49
C TYR A 321 -10.22 -3.08 19.55
N ILE A 322 -9.09 -2.88 20.23
CA ILE A 322 -8.78 -1.70 21.02
C ILE A 322 -7.31 -1.33 20.80
N ASP A 323 -7.03 -0.05 20.58
CA ASP A 323 -5.67 0.46 20.41
C ASP A 323 -5.46 1.74 21.21
N ALA A 324 -4.21 1.97 21.60
CA ALA A 324 -3.72 3.19 22.21
C ALA A 324 -2.38 3.58 21.57
N SER A 325 -2.18 4.87 21.31
CA SER A 325 -0.94 5.40 20.76
C SER A 325 -0.54 6.70 21.43
N ASN A 326 0.75 6.84 21.74
CA ASN A 326 1.36 8.10 22.13
C ASN A 326 2.32 8.54 21.03
N LYS A 327 1.96 9.61 20.32
CA LYS A 327 2.81 10.24 19.31
C LYS A 327 3.34 11.58 19.84
N LYS A 328 4.64 11.78 19.81
CA LYS A 328 5.33 13.01 20.22
C LYS A 328 6.14 13.57 19.06
N ALA A 329 5.69 14.71 18.53
CA ALA A 329 6.45 15.57 17.62
C ALA A 329 6.71 16.91 18.34
N ALA A 330 6.37 18.04 17.70
CA ALA A 330 6.33 19.34 18.39
C ALA A 330 5.34 19.33 19.58
N THR A 331 4.20 18.66 19.40
CA THR A 331 3.21 18.40 20.46
C THR A 331 3.04 16.90 20.69
N LYS A 332 2.45 16.56 21.83
CA LYS A 332 2.05 15.19 22.16
C LYS A 332 0.58 14.98 21.79
N VAL A 333 0.30 13.92 21.05
CA VAL A 333 -1.04 13.45 20.72
C VAL A 333 -1.19 12.02 21.20
N ASN A 334 -2.12 11.80 22.14
CA ASN A 334 -2.61 10.47 22.47
C ASN A 334 -3.79 10.13 21.55
N THR A 335 -3.81 8.93 21.01
CA THR A 335 -4.93 8.36 20.24
C THR A 335 -5.44 7.10 20.94
N PHE A 336 -6.75 6.97 21.06
CA PHE A 336 -7.43 5.75 21.49
C PHE A 336 -8.45 5.37 20.43
N SER A 337 -8.53 4.09 20.11
CA SER A 337 -9.54 3.56 19.21
C SER A 337 -10.10 2.24 19.72
N LEU A 338 -11.38 2.00 19.48
CA LEU A 338 -12.01 0.69 19.66
C LEU A 338 -13.12 0.51 18.64
N GLY A 339 -13.32 -0.70 18.16
CA GLY A 339 -14.30 -0.94 17.11
C GLY A 339 -14.38 -2.37 16.65
N VAL A 340 -15.02 -2.54 15.50
CA VAL A 340 -15.25 -3.84 14.86
C VAL A 340 -14.70 -3.79 13.45
N HIS A 341 -14.02 -4.86 13.06
CA HIS A 341 -13.57 -5.09 11.69
C HIS A 341 -14.24 -6.36 11.17
N HIS A 342 -14.72 -6.30 9.93
CA HIS A 342 -15.37 -7.42 9.25
C HIS A 342 -14.91 -7.51 7.79
N ASN A 343 -14.41 -8.68 7.39
CA ASN A 343 -14.05 -8.99 6.01
C ASN A 343 -15.16 -9.74 5.26
N PHE A 344 -15.33 -9.31 4.01
CA PHE A 344 -16.15 -9.76 2.89
C PHE A 344 -15.61 -10.81 1.92
#